data_AF-A0A2A9FG65-F1
#
_entry.id   AF-A0A2A9FG65-F1
#
_cell.length_a   1.000
_cell.length_b   1.000
_cell.length_c   1.000
_cell.angle_alpha   90.00
_cell.angle_beta   90.00
_cell.angle_gamma   90.00
#
_symmetry.space_group_name_H-M   'P 1'
#
loop_
_entity.id
_entity.type
_entity.pdbx_description
1 polymer ?
#
loop_
_entity_poly.entity_id
_entity_poly.type
_entity_poly.pdbx_seq_one_letter_code
_entity_poly.pdbx_strand_id
1 'polypeptide(L)'
;MSSSDATPGLRERKKRETHRLLATTAIRLIDERGLDQVTVDDIAAEAGVSTRTFFNYFASKEDSVLIPRADREQSTQEVLERFAAQPAELGSFPAMLASIRPMLTEIDENPQEWLARLRIVMANPGLALRALTLDRESNAELVAAIARRSGTDPATDLFPALVLSLVSGTLDTAFRLWSAMDGARTSAELFDEAAALATSLTDPA
;
A
#
# COMPACT_ATOMS: atom_id res chain seq x y z
N MET A 1 38.70 14.26 24.66
CA MET A 1 38.54 12.80 24.45
C MET A 1 37.06 12.50 24.40
N SER A 2 36.66 11.77 23.35
CA SER A 2 35.33 11.36 22.86
C SER A 2 34.23 11.14 23.91
N SER A 3 33.05 11.75 23.76
CA SER A 3 31.90 11.40 22.88
C SER A 3 31.16 10.14 23.30
N SER A 4 29.95 10.34 23.84
CA SER A 4 28.87 9.35 23.81
C SER A 4 27.53 10.08 24.06
N ASP A 5 26.93 10.60 23.00
CA ASP A 5 25.47 10.67 22.90
C ASP A 5 25.07 10.92 21.44
N ALA A 6 24.94 9.84 20.68
CA ALA A 6 24.26 9.88 19.39
C ALA A 6 22.75 9.75 19.65
N THR A 7 22.08 10.90 19.56
CA THR A 7 20.66 11.16 19.83
C THR A 7 19.71 10.13 19.16
N PRO A 8 18.65 9.65 19.84
CA PRO A 8 17.71 8.63 19.36
C PRO A 8 17.13 8.83 17.94
N GLY A 9 17.00 10.07 17.46
CA GLY A 9 16.47 10.37 16.12
C GLY A 9 17.40 10.07 14.94
N LEU A 10 18.73 10.08 15.13
CA LEU A 10 19.67 9.84 14.03
C LEU A 10 19.71 8.36 13.61
N ARG A 11 19.52 7.45 14.58
CA ARG A 11 19.49 6.00 14.36
C ARG A 11 18.23 5.60 13.61
N GLU A 12 17.06 6.07 14.04
CA GLU A 12 15.79 5.79 13.36
C GLU A 12 15.75 6.37 11.94
N ARG A 13 16.30 7.58 11.75
CA ARG A 13 16.42 8.15 10.39
C ARG A 13 17.30 7.28 9.48
N LYS A 14 18.50 6.90 9.93
CA LYS A 14 19.40 6.02 9.15
C LYS A 14 18.76 4.66 8.86
N LYS A 15 17.99 4.13 9.81
CA LYS A 15 17.25 2.87 9.65
C LYS A 15 16.22 2.99 8.53
N ARG A 16 15.39 4.04 8.53
CA ARG A 16 14.40 4.30 7.46
C ARG A 16 15.04 4.53 6.10
N GLU A 17 16.13 5.29 6.06
CA GLU A 17 16.88 5.56 4.82
C GLU A 17 17.47 4.28 4.22
N THR A 18 18.08 3.43 5.05
CA THR A 18 18.63 2.14 4.61
C THR A 18 17.52 1.20 4.15
N HIS A 19 16.41 1.16 4.87
CA HIS A 19 15.24 0.37 4.50
C HIS A 19 14.71 0.78 3.11
N ARG A 20 14.49 2.08 2.88
CA ARG A 20 14.03 2.61 1.59
C ARG A 20 15.02 2.31 0.47
N LEU A 21 16.32 2.49 0.71
CA LEU A 21 17.37 2.18 -0.26
C LEU A 21 17.28 0.71 -0.72
N LEU A 22 17.19 -0.22 0.24
CA LEU A 22 17.11 -1.65 -0.07
C LEU A 22 15.83 -2.00 -0.84
N ALA A 23 14.67 -1.45 -0.45
CA ALA A 23 13.40 -1.68 -1.13
C ALA A 23 13.40 -1.13 -2.56
N THR A 24 13.79 0.13 -2.76
CA THR A 24 13.85 0.73 -4.10
C THR A 24 14.85 0.01 -5.00
N THR A 25 16.01 -0.42 -4.47
CA THR A 25 16.98 -1.23 -5.22
C THR A 25 16.42 -2.60 -5.61
N ALA A 26 15.74 -3.28 -4.68
CA ALA A 26 15.12 -4.58 -4.96
C ALA A 26 14.04 -4.47 -6.04
N ILE A 27 13.13 -3.49 -5.92
CA ILE A 27 12.06 -3.25 -6.90
C ILE A 27 12.66 -3.00 -8.28
N ARG A 28 13.65 -2.12 -8.39
CA ARG A 28 14.28 -1.82 -9.68
C ARG A 28 14.95 -3.05 -10.29
N LEU A 29 15.79 -3.76 -9.55
CA LEU A 29 16.48 -4.94 -10.07
C LEU A 29 15.51 -6.04 -10.49
N ILE A 30 14.44 -6.25 -9.71
CA ILE A 30 13.43 -7.29 -9.97
C ILE A 30 12.54 -6.91 -11.17
N ASP A 31 12.19 -5.64 -11.34
CA ASP A 31 11.45 -5.15 -12.51
C ASP A 31 12.30 -5.29 -13.80
N GLU A 32 13.61 -5.01 -13.70
CA GLU A 32 14.54 -5.12 -14.84
C GLU A 32 14.86 -6.57 -15.25
N ARG A 33 15.07 -7.47 -14.28
CA ARG A 33 15.65 -8.81 -14.53
C ARG A 33 14.70 -9.97 -14.26
N GLY A 34 13.58 -9.71 -13.58
CA GLY A 34 12.64 -10.72 -13.11
C GLY A 34 12.97 -11.24 -11.70
N LEU A 35 11.92 -11.61 -10.95
CA LEU A 35 12.02 -12.03 -9.55
C LEU A 35 12.98 -13.20 -9.34
N ASP A 36 12.91 -14.22 -10.20
CA ASP A 36 13.72 -15.44 -10.06
C ASP A 36 15.22 -15.20 -10.32
N GLN A 37 15.56 -14.19 -11.11
CA GLN A 37 16.94 -13.92 -11.54
C GLN A 37 17.71 -12.99 -10.60
N VAL A 38 17.03 -12.36 -9.65
CA VAL A 38 17.65 -11.47 -8.66
C VAL A 38 17.86 -12.20 -7.34
N THR A 39 19.05 -12.12 -6.79
CA THR A 39 19.39 -12.65 -5.47
C THR A 39 19.48 -11.55 -4.40
N VAL A 40 19.43 -11.92 -3.13
CA VAL A 40 19.71 -10.99 -2.02
C VAL A 40 21.13 -10.42 -2.11
N ASP A 41 22.08 -11.20 -2.62
CA ASP A 41 23.46 -10.78 -2.80
C ASP A 41 23.57 -9.68 -3.86
N ASP A 42 22.84 -9.79 -4.98
CA ASP A 42 22.76 -8.73 -6.00
C ASP A 42 22.21 -7.42 -5.42
N ILE A 43 21.12 -7.51 -4.66
CA ILE A 43 20.47 -6.35 -4.03
C ILE A 43 21.42 -5.69 -3.03
N ALA A 44 22.05 -6.50 -2.17
CA ALA A 44 22.97 -6.00 -1.15
C ALA A 44 24.21 -5.36 -1.76
N ALA A 45 24.79 -5.97 -2.79
CA ALA A 45 25.94 -5.45 -3.52
C ALA A 45 25.62 -4.10 -4.19
N GLU A 46 24.47 -4.01 -4.88
CA GLU A 46 24.02 -2.78 -5.53
C GLU A 46 23.71 -1.66 -4.51
N ALA A 47 23.12 -2.01 -3.36
CA ALA A 47 22.85 -1.06 -2.28
C ALA A 47 24.09 -0.70 -1.43
N GLY A 48 25.26 -1.30 -1.71
CA GLY A 48 26.49 -1.03 -0.97
C GLY A 48 26.45 -1.49 0.50
N VAL A 49 25.69 -2.56 0.80
CA VAL A 49 25.56 -3.12 2.15
C VAL A 49 25.87 -4.63 2.17
N SER A 50 26.00 -5.21 3.36
CA SER A 50 26.13 -6.65 3.49
C SER A 50 24.77 -7.36 3.37
N THR A 51 24.77 -8.63 2.98
CA THR A 51 23.58 -9.49 2.97
C THR A 51 22.98 -9.61 4.38
N ARG A 52 23.83 -9.65 5.41
CA ARG A 52 23.39 -9.55 6.82
C ARG A 52 22.63 -8.26 7.09
N THR A 53 23.07 -7.14 6.51
CA THR A 53 22.36 -5.85 6.61
C THR A 53 20.98 -5.98 5.97
N PHE A 54 20.87 -6.55 4.77
CA PHE A 54 19.57 -6.80 4.12
C PHE A 54 18.62 -7.60 5.04
N PHE A 55 19.09 -8.73 5.59
CA PHE A 55 18.29 -9.58 6.48
C PHE A 55 17.90 -8.93 7.81
N ASN A 56 18.57 -7.84 8.22
CA ASN A 56 18.12 -7.05 9.37
C ASN A 56 16.84 -6.24 9.07
N TYR A 57 16.48 -6.04 7.79
CA TYR A 57 15.31 -5.28 7.35
C TYR A 57 14.22 -6.16 6.75
N PHE A 58 14.60 -7.17 5.94
CA PHE A 58 13.65 -8.01 5.23
C PHE A 58 13.96 -9.50 5.44
N ALA A 59 12.93 -10.32 5.62
CA ALA A 59 13.12 -11.76 5.75
C ALA A 59 13.43 -12.44 4.41
N SER A 60 13.04 -11.82 3.29
CA SER A 60 13.25 -12.33 1.93
C SER A 60 13.29 -11.19 0.90
N LYS A 61 13.76 -11.45 -0.32
CA LYS A 61 13.67 -10.47 -1.43
C LYS A 61 12.22 -10.16 -1.77
N GLU A 62 11.35 -11.15 -1.66
CA GLU A 62 9.90 -11.03 -1.83
C GLU A 62 9.32 -10.03 -0.82
N ASP A 63 9.79 -10.02 0.43
CA ASP A 63 9.34 -9.04 1.42
C ASP A 63 9.82 -7.63 1.13
N SER A 64 10.96 -7.46 0.43
CA SER A 64 11.47 -6.14 0.05
C SER A 64 10.71 -5.46 -1.09
N VAL A 65 9.91 -6.22 -1.86
CA VAL A 65 9.03 -5.66 -2.90
C VAL A 65 7.60 -5.44 -2.41
N LEU A 66 7.17 -6.17 -1.37
CA LEU A 66 5.89 -5.93 -0.71
C LEU A 66 5.99 -4.68 0.18
N ILE A 67 4.86 -3.99 0.39
CA ILE A 67 4.80 -2.90 1.37
C ILE A 67 5.09 -3.50 2.76
N PRO A 68 6.07 -2.97 3.53
CA PRO A 68 6.40 -3.49 4.85
C PRO A 68 5.20 -3.47 5.79
N ARG A 69 5.15 -4.40 6.75
CA ARG A 69 4.04 -4.47 7.73
C ARG A 69 3.85 -3.16 8.49
N ALA A 70 4.93 -2.54 8.96
CA ALA A 70 4.87 -1.28 9.70
C ALA A 70 4.30 -0.13 8.84
N ASP A 71 4.71 -0.04 7.57
CA ASP A 71 4.21 0.98 6.64
C ASP A 71 2.73 0.72 6.30
N ARG A 72 2.31 -0.54 6.17
CA ARG A 72 0.90 -0.91 5.99
C ARG A 72 0.04 -0.59 7.21
N GLU A 73 0.52 -0.90 8.41
CA GLU A 73 -0.17 -0.58 9.66
C GLU A 73 -0.34 0.94 9.80
N GLN A 74 0.74 1.69 9.58
CA GLN A 74 0.69 3.15 9.60
C GLN A 74 -0.31 3.68 8.56
N SER A 75 -0.23 3.20 7.32
CA SER A 75 -1.17 3.57 6.25
C SER A 75 -2.63 3.24 6.62
N THR A 76 -2.87 2.08 7.23
CA THR A 76 -4.21 1.68 7.72
C THR A 76 -4.70 2.65 8.80
N GLN A 77 -3.86 3.01 9.77
CA GLN A 77 -4.21 3.98 10.81
C GLN A 77 -4.53 5.36 10.23
N GLU A 78 -3.73 5.84 9.28
CA GLU A 78 -3.99 7.13 8.62
C GLU A 78 -5.31 7.12 7.85
N VAL A 79 -5.66 6.01 7.18
CA VAL A 79 -6.97 5.84 6.53
C VAL A 79 -8.09 5.85 7.55
N LEU A 80 -7.93 5.15 8.69
CA LEU A 80 -8.91 5.12 9.78
C LEU A 80 -9.13 6.51 10.38
N GLU A 81 -8.08 7.29 10.61
CA GLU A 81 -8.14 8.67 11.09
C GLU A 81 -8.88 9.58 10.10
N ARG A 82 -8.50 9.53 8.81
CA ARG A 82 -9.17 10.29 7.74
C ARG A 82 -10.63 9.89 7.58
N PHE A 83 -10.95 8.60 7.76
CA PHE A 83 -12.32 8.09 7.69
C PHE A 83 -13.17 8.56 8.87
N ALA A 84 -12.61 8.55 10.08
CA ALA A 84 -13.27 9.08 11.28
C ALA A 84 -13.53 10.59 11.18
N ALA A 85 -12.67 11.33 10.48
CA ALA A 85 -12.82 12.76 10.25
C ALA A 85 -13.83 13.13 9.14
N GLN A 86 -14.38 12.16 8.39
CA GLN A 86 -15.35 12.45 7.33
C GLN A 86 -16.69 12.94 7.89
N PRO A 87 -17.37 13.93 7.25
CA PRO A 87 -18.66 14.45 7.69
C PRO A 87 -19.68 13.34 7.92
N ALA A 88 -20.39 13.32 9.04
CA ALA A 88 -21.26 12.20 9.45
C ALA A 88 -22.38 11.91 8.45
N GLU A 89 -22.81 12.92 7.70
CA GLU A 89 -23.86 12.85 6.69
C GLU A 89 -23.43 12.09 5.43
N LEU A 90 -22.12 11.92 5.21
CA LEU A 90 -21.58 11.20 4.08
C LEU A 90 -21.76 9.68 4.27
N GLY A 91 -22.30 8.97 3.27
CA GLY A 91 -22.41 7.51 3.33
C GLY A 91 -21.06 6.83 3.54
N SER A 92 -21.03 5.63 4.14
CA SER A 92 -19.78 4.92 4.44
C SER A 92 -18.91 4.65 3.21
N PHE A 93 -19.52 4.39 2.06
CA PHE A 93 -18.80 4.16 0.80
C PHE A 93 -18.05 5.41 0.31
N PRO A 94 -18.71 6.56 0.03
CA PRO A 94 -18.00 7.77 -0.37
C PRO A 94 -17.04 8.30 0.71
N ALA A 95 -17.35 8.11 2.00
CA ALA A 95 -16.44 8.46 3.09
C ALA A 95 -15.13 7.65 3.05
N MET A 96 -15.20 6.36 2.75
CA MET A 96 -14.01 5.50 2.64
C MET A 96 -13.20 5.79 1.36
N LEU A 97 -13.87 6.11 0.24
CA LEU A 97 -13.16 6.57 -0.96
C LEU A 97 -12.37 7.86 -0.68
N ALA A 98 -12.99 8.82 0.02
CA ALA A 98 -12.37 10.07 0.40
C ALA A 98 -11.18 9.90 1.37
N SER A 99 -11.21 8.89 2.26
CA SER A 99 -10.09 8.62 3.18
C SER A 99 -8.87 7.97 2.52
N ILE A 100 -9.07 7.26 1.40
CA ILE A 100 -8.00 6.64 0.61
C ILE A 100 -7.32 7.63 -0.33
N ARG A 101 -8.11 8.56 -0.89
CA ARG A 101 -7.66 9.50 -1.93
C ARG A 101 -6.32 10.22 -1.65
N PRO A 102 -5.99 10.64 -0.42
CA PRO A 102 -4.70 11.28 -0.14
C PRO A 102 -3.48 10.37 -0.39
N MET A 103 -3.60 9.06 -0.18
CA MET A 103 -2.50 8.10 -0.40
C MET A 103 -2.10 8.03 -1.88
N LEU A 104 -3.03 8.30 -2.79
CA LEU A 104 -2.74 8.28 -4.24
C LEU A 104 -1.84 9.44 -4.65
N THR A 105 -1.92 10.58 -3.96
CA THR A 105 -1.00 11.69 -4.17
C THR A 105 0.44 11.27 -3.86
N GLU A 106 0.67 10.53 -2.78
CA GLU A 106 2.01 10.00 -2.42
C GLU A 106 2.51 8.97 -3.43
N ILE A 107 1.61 8.17 -3.99
CA ILE A 107 1.93 7.24 -5.09
C ILE A 107 2.36 8.03 -6.33
N ASP A 108 1.64 9.09 -6.66
CA ASP A 108 1.90 9.95 -7.81
C ASP A 108 3.18 10.80 -7.68
N GLU A 109 3.76 10.94 -6.48
CA GLU A 109 5.09 11.53 -6.28
C GLU A 109 6.21 10.63 -6.79
N ASN A 110 6.02 9.30 -6.79
CA ASN A 110 7.01 8.32 -7.24
C ASN A 110 6.36 7.22 -8.10
N PRO A 111 5.72 7.57 -9.22
CA PRO A 111 4.83 6.66 -9.95
C PRO A 111 5.59 5.47 -10.52
N GLN A 112 6.83 5.65 -10.97
CA GLN A 112 7.63 4.59 -11.58
C GLN A 112 8.01 3.48 -10.59
N GLU A 113 8.30 3.82 -9.33
CA GLU A 113 8.58 2.81 -8.30
C GLU A 113 7.33 1.96 -8.00
N TRP A 114 6.16 2.62 -7.93
CA TRP A 114 4.88 1.97 -7.69
C TRP A 114 4.40 1.12 -8.87
N LEU A 115 4.57 1.60 -10.11
CA LEU A 115 4.29 0.84 -11.33
C LEU A 115 5.15 -0.42 -11.41
N ALA A 116 6.46 -0.28 -11.16
CA ALA A 116 7.37 -1.42 -11.08
C ALA A 116 6.91 -2.42 -10.01
N ARG A 117 6.57 -1.95 -8.80
CA ARG A 117 6.04 -2.80 -7.72
C ARG A 117 4.77 -3.55 -8.15
N LEU A 118 3.81 -2.86 -8.77
CA LEU A 118 2.57 -3.47 -9.26
C LEU A 118 2.85 -4.53 -10.33
N ARG A 119 3.73 -4.24 -11.31
CA ARG A 119 4.14 -5.21 -12.34
C ARG A 119 4.73 -6.48 -11.71
N ILE A 120 5.63 -6.32 -10.75
CA ILE A 120 6.25 -7.44 -10.04
C ILE A 120 5.20 -8.28 -9.32
N VAL A 121 4.33 -7.66 -8.51
CA VAL A 121 3.32 -8.40 -7.74
C VAL A 121 2.33 -9.11 -8.67
N MET A 122 1.87 -8.45 -9.72
CA MET A 122 0.90 -9.02 -10.67
C MET A 122 1.48 -10.12 -11.55
N ALA A 123 2.77 -10.05 -11.90
CA ALA A 123 3.45 -11.10 -12.66
C ALA A 123 3.75 -12.36 -11.84
N ASN A 124 3.66 -12.28 -10.50
CA ASN A 124 4.08 -13.35 -9.60
C ASN A 124 2.91 -13.79 -8.67
N PRO A 125 2.16 -14.86 -9.01
CA PRO A 125 0.98 -15.28 -8.26
C PRO A 125 1.22 -15.53 -6.76
N GLY A 126 2.40 -16.03 -6.39
CA GLY A 126 2.78 -16.22 -5.00
C GLY A 126 2.92 -14.92 -4.21
N LEU A 127 3.42 -13.84 -4.85
CA LEU A 127 3.47 -12.51 -4.25
C LEU A 127 2.07 -11.90 -4.14
N ALA A 128 1.24 -12.02 -5.17
CA ALA A 128 -0.15 -11.56 -5.12
C ALA A 128 -0.93 -12.23 -3.98
N LEU A 129 -0.79 -13.55 -3.80
CA LEU A 129 -1.42 -14.27 -2.68
C LEU A 129 -0.90 -13.81 -1.32
N ARG A 130 0.42 -13.57 -1.21
CA ARG A 130 1.01 -13.01 0.02
C ARG A 130 0.47 -11.63 0.33
N ALA A 131 0.39 -10.73 -0.66
CA ALA A 131 -0.17 -9.39 -0.49
C ALA A 131 -1.61 -9.46 0.07
N LEU A 132 -2.48 -10.26 -0.57
CA LEU A 132 -3.85 -10.48 -0.11
C LEU A 132 -3.93 -11.04 1.34
N THR A 133 -3.01 -11.93 1.70
CA THR A 133 -2.96 -12.50 3.05
C THR A 133 -2.58 -11.46 4.09
N LEU A 134 -1.64 -10.57 3.73
CA LEU A 134 -1.13 -9.53 4.62
C LEU A 134 -2.15 -8.41 4.86
N ASP A 135 -3.09 -8.21 3.94
CA ASP A 135 -4.15 -7.20 4.07
C ASP A 135 -5.28 -7.65 5.02
N ARG A 136 -5.31 -8.91 5.45
CA ARG A 136 -6.43 -9.47 6.23
C ARG A 136 -6.66 -8.77 7.58
N GLU A 137 -5.59 -8.46 8.31
CA GLU A 137 -5.67 -7.76 9.60
C GLU A 137 -6.17 -6.32 9.39
N SER A 138 -5.55 -5.58 8.46
CA SER A 138 -5.96 -4.22 8.09
C SER A 138 -7.42 -4.15 7.62
N ASN A 139 -7.86 -5.12 6.81
CA ASN A 139 -9.23 -5.19 6.34
C ASN A 139 -10.23 -5.37 7.49
N ALA A 140 -9.89 -6.16 8.51
CA ALA A 140 -10.76 -6.32 9.67
C ALA A 140 -10.94 -5.01 10.45
N GLU A 141 -9.88 -4.21 10.59
CA GLU A 141 -9.96 -2.89 11.25
C GLU A 141 -10.82 -1.89 10.46
N LEU A 142 -10.63 -1.84 9.14
CA LEU A 142 -11.42 -0.98 8.25
C LEU A 142 -12.90 -1.39 8.26
N VAL A 143 -13.21 -2.69 8.20
CA VAL A 143 -14.57 -3.23 8.32
C VAL A 143 -15.20 -2.81 9.65
N ALA A 144 -14.48 -2.95 10.76
CA ALA A 144 -14.96 -2.54 12.07
C ALA A 144 -15.24 -1.03 12.14
N ALA A 145 -14.42 -0.20 11.49
CA ALA A 145 -14.67 1.24 11.40
C ALA A 145 -15.91 1.58 10.58
N ILE A 146 -16.10 0.93 9.42
CA ILE A 146 -17.31 1.10 8.60
C ILE A 146 -18.55 0.69 9.40
N ALA A 147 -18.48 -0.40 10.15
CA ALA A 147 -19.58 -0.89 10.96
C ALA A 147 -19.98 0.11 12.05
N ARG A 148 -19.00 0.65 12.80
CA ARG A 148 -19.23 1.72 13.78
C ARG A 148 -19.90 2.95 13.18
N ARG A 149 -19.47 3.38 11.99
CA ARG A 149 -20.04 4.53 11.30
C ARG A 149 -21.49 4.30 10.85
N SER A 150 -21.80 3.09 10.38
CA SER A 150 -23.11 2.74 9.82
C SER A 150 -24.10 2.18 10.85
N GLY A 151 -23.69 1.97 12.10
CA GLY A 151 -24.54 1.38 13.13
C GLY A 151 -24.87 -0.09 12.87
N THR A 152 -23.98 -0.82 12.19
CA THR A 152 -24.15 -2.25 11.85
C THR A 152 -23.19 -3.13 12.67
N ASP A 153 -23.46 -4.44 12.72
CA ASP A 153 -22.60 -5.44 13.34
C ASP A 153 -21.81 -6.20 12.24
N PRO A 154 -20.47 -6.09 12.18
CA PRO A 154 -19.68 -6.75 11.14
C PRO A 154 -19.66 -8.28 11.26
N ALA A 155 -20.14 -8.85 12.38
CA ALA A 155 -20.28 -10.29 12.54
C ALA A 155 -21.56 -10.86 11.89
N THR A 156 -22.58 -10.04 11.66
CA THR A 156 -23.89 -10.48 11.16
C THR A 156 -24.37 -9.74 9.91
N ASP A 157 -23.93 -8.49 9.72
CA ASP A 157 -24.34 -7.65 8.61
C ASP A 157 -23.31 -7.67 7.48
N LEU A 158 -23.79 -7.86 6.25
CA LEU A 158 -22.94 -7.88 5.05
C LEU A 158 -22.43 -6.48 4.67
N PHE A 159 -23.12 -5.43 5.11
CA PHE A 159 -22.91 -4.06 4.65
C PHE A 159 -21.46 -3.56 4.84
N PRO A 160 -20.82 -3.69 6.02
CA PRO A 160 -19.46 -3.18 6.22
C PRO A 160 -18.41 -3.84 5.31
N ALA A 161 -18.49 -5.17 5.19
CA ALA A 161 -17.60 -5.94 4.33
C ALA A 161 -17.84 -5.65 2.84
N LEU A 162 -19.10 -5.45 2.44
CA LEU A 162 -19.45 -5.10 1.06
C LEU A 162 -18.95 -3.70 0.68
N VAL A 163 -19.08 -2.71 1.58
CA VAL A 163 -18.53 -1.36 1.38
C VAL A 163 -17.02 -1.44 1.14
N LEU A 164 -16.28 -2.15 1.99
CA LEU A 164 -14.83 -2.30 1.80
C LEU A 164 -14.51 -3.02 0.47
N SER A 165 -15.26 -4.06 0.14
CA SER A 165 -15.07 -4.80 -1.12
C SER A 165 -15.28 -3.93 -2.36
N LEU A 166 -16.29 -3.05 -2.35
CA LEU A 166 -16.54 -2.10 -3.43
C LEU A 166 -15.39 -1.09 -3.54
N VAL A 167 -14.90 -0.56 -2.41
CA VAL A 167 -13.75 0.36 -2.38
C VAL A 167 -12.50 -0.32 -2.94
N SER A 168 -12.21 -1.55 -2.52
CA SER A 168 -11.09 -2.34 -3.05
C SER A 168 -11.23 -2.57 -4.55
N GLY A 169 -12.44 -2.87 -5.03
CA GLY A 169 -12.72 -3.03 -6.46
C GLY A 169 -12.50 -1.75 -7.27
N THR A 170 -12.89 -0.59 -6.72
CA THR A 170 -12.63 0.73 -7.32
C THR A 170 -11.13 0.99 -7.44
N LEU A 171 -10.37 0.72 -6.37
CA LEU A 171 -8.93 0.93 -6.35
C LEU A 171 -8.18 -0.03 -7.29
N ASP A 172 -8.54 -1.31 -7.28
CA ASP A 172 -7.97 -2.32 -8.19
C ASP A 172 -8.24 -1.97 -9.66
N THR A 173 -9.46 -1.53 -9.99
CA THR A 173 -9.82 -1.09 -11.34
C THR A 173 -8.94 0.08 -11.80
N ALA A 174 -8.78 1.10 -10.94
CA ALA A 174 -7.95 2.26 -11.23
C ALA A 174 -6.47 1.86 -11.41
N PHE A 175 -5.90 1.05 -10.52
CA PHE A 175 -4.50 0.63 -10.60
C PHE A 175 -4.20 -0.29 -11.78
N ARG A 176 -5.13 -1.18 -12.18
CA ARG A 176 -4.94 -1.99 -13.39
C ARG A 176 -4.85 -1.12 -14.63
N LEU A 177 -5.75 -0.14 -14.77
CA LEU A 177 -5.71 0.77 -15.91
C LEU A 177 -4.46 1.67 -15.86
N TRP A 178 -4.12 2.18 -14.68
CA TRP A 178 -2.91 2.98 -14.46
C TRP A 178 -1.64 2.22 -14.87
N SER A 179 -1.54 0.95 -14.46
CA SER A 179 -0.43 0.07 -14.83
C SER A 179 -0.42 -0.25 -16.33
N ALA A 180 -1.59 -0.47 -16.95
CA ALA A 180 -1.68 -0.75 -18.38
C ALA A 180 -1.33 0.48 -19.25
N MET A 181 -1.52 1.68 -18.71
CA MET A 181 -1.15 2.96 -19.34
C MET A 181 0.28 3.40 -19.02
N ASP A 182 1.05 2.59 -18.29
CA ASP A 182 2.41 2.91 -17.83
C ASP A 182 2.51 4.29 -17.15
N GLY A 183 1.48 4.66 -16.39
CA GLY A 183 1.43 5.95 -15.69
C GLY A 183 1.26 7.19 -16.57
N ALA A 184 0.79 7.04 -17.82
CA ALA A 184 0.50 8.18 -18.69
C ALA A 184 -0.58 9.13 -18.12
N ARG A 185 -1.39 8.64 -17.18
CA ARG A 185 -2.31 9.40 -16.32
C ARG A 185 -1.92 9.16 -14.86
N THR A 186 -2.34 10.04 -13.96
CA THR A 186 -2.06 9.85 -12.53
C THR A 186 -2.96 8.76 -11.94
N SER A 187 -2.49 8.10 -10.88
CA SER A 187 -3.30 7.12 -10.16
C SER A 187 -4.51 7.79 -9.48
N ALA A 188 -4.33 9.01 -8.98
CA ALA A 188 -5.38 9.84 -8.43
C ALA A 188 -6.49 10.15 -9.45
N GLU A 189 -6.14 10.57 -10.68
CA GLU A 189 -7.14 10.86 -11.73
C GLU A 189 -7.98 9.64 -12.07
N LEU A 190 -7.34 8.47 -12.21
CA LEU A 190 -8.02 7.23 -12.55
C LEU A 190 -8.89 6.72 -11.40
N PHE A 191 -8.45 6.91 -10.15
CA PHE A 191 -9.26 6.60 -8.98
C PHE A 191 -10.46 7.52 -8.86
N ASP A 192 -10.31 8.83 -9.08
CA ASP A 192 -11.41 9.80 -9.02
C ASP A 192 -12.47 9.45 -10.08
N GLU A 193 -12.06 9.05 -11.28
CA GLU A 193 -12.95 8.55 -12.34
C GLU A 193 -13.67 7.25 -11.93
N ALA A 194 -12.94 6.27 -11.40
CA ALA A 194 -13.52 5.01 -10.94
C ALA A 194 -14.47 5.21 -9.75
N ALA A 195 -14.14 6.11 -8.82
CA ALA A 195 -14.95 6.46 -7.66
C ALA A 195 -16.28 7.11 -8.06
N ALA A 196 -16.25 8.01 -9.05
CA ALA A 196 -17.46 8.62 -9.60
C ALA A 196 -18.38 7.58 -10.27
N LEU A 197 -17.81 6.67 -11.06
CA LEU A 197 -18.56 5.57 -11.68
C LEU A 197 -19.14 4.60 -10.63
N ALA A 198 -18.36 4.23 -9.62
CA ALA A 198 -18.83 3.32 -8.57
C ALA A 198 -19.97 3.96 -7.75
N THR A 199 -19.86 5.26 -7.45
CA THR A 199 -20.92 5.99 -6.72
C THR A 199 -22.22 6.02 -7.52
N SER A 200 -22.16 6.33 -8.82
CA SER A 200 -23.36 6.38 -9.67
C SER A 200 -24.04 5.03 -9.86
N LEU A 201 -23.30 3.92 -9.78
CA LEU A 201 -23.85 2.56 -9.79
C LEU A 201 -24.54 2.18 -8.47
N THR A 202 -24.17 2.82 -7.37
CA THR A 202 -24.72 2.56 -6.04
C THR A 202 -25.87 3.49 -5.65
N ASP A 203 -26.03 4.61 -6.36
CA ASP A 203 -27.19 5.48 -6.18
C ASP A 203 -28.46 4.79 -6.73
N PRO A 204 -29.55 4.72 -5.96
CA PRO A 204 -30.82 4.26 -6.49
C PRO A 204 -31.30 5.26 -7.57
N ALA A 205 -31.55 4.74 -8.77
CA ALA A 205 -32.15 5.48 -9.88
C ALA A 205 -33.53 6.07 -9.53
#